data_AF-A0A497HJY8-F1
#
_entry.id   AF-A0A497HJY8-F1
#
_cell.length_a   1.000
_cell.length_b   1.000
_cell.length_c   1.000
_cell.angle_alpha   90.00
_cell.angle_beta   90.00
_cell.angle_gamma   90.00
#
_symmetry.space_group_name_H-M   'P 1'
#
loop_
_entity.id
_entity.type
_entity.pdbx_description
1 polymer ?
#
loop_
_entity_poly.entity_id
_entity_poly.type
_entity_poly.pdbx_seq_one_letter_code
_entity_poly.pdbx_strand_id
1 'polypeptide(L)'
;MVLSEKQYLPTKDDLENEELKSLAKRLKKDTYRETLTNIVEWQERNLSYWFDRADMFILVYVLAAISFYFQPISPIIKCVSSIAFLAVPILVSIIDITFMLLLTTFFSIFVVTIFTILFLYGFPTSNNIFPIHQLIVLSMVTGAMISLWTYLVLRYRRLKHIQPSFRISDVFEMSLPVKKILEYRLAICRDYAKLTSAFLLNICSGNEIYFVRIPWHVAAAIKVNNKIYVLDQRLPITSLEKWLAYWRERFKKRKITATILSISVENGKIETKKVKKVNLQDFEIPNVDTERLSSQLANHIGLKRPRLKQSGRPDLSLPFKNYAIYYENDEITIHSMLKSFKICLEKELCGDLGRISKILIEQREKDLVLNVWTT
;
A
#
# COMPACT_ATOMS: atom_id res chain seq x y z
N MET A 1 -0.87 11.13 -10.47
CA MET A 1 -1.87 10.13 -10.86
C MET A 1 -3.10 10.25 -9.98
N VAL A 2 -4.30 10.25 -10.57
CA VAL A 2 -5.56 10.25 -9.83
C VAL A 2 -5.99 8.80 -9.68
N LEU A 3 -6.10 8.29 -8.44
CA LEU A 3 -6.64 6.96 -8.21
C LEU A 3 -8.15 6.95 -8.53
N SER A 4 -8.57 6.03 -9.40
CA SER A 4 -9.98 5.79 -9.73
C SER A 4 -10.66 4.98 -8.62
N GLU A 5 -11.90 5.34 -8.27
CA GLU A 5 -12.67 4.69 -7.20
C GLU A 5 -12.88 3.19 -7.45
N LYS A 6 -13.01 2.79 -8.72
CA LYS A 6 -13.12 1.38 -9.14
C LYS A 6 -11.93 0.50 -8.71
N GLN A 7 -10.79 1.11 -8.37
CA GLN A 7 -9.59 0.38 -7.95
C GLN A 7 -9.64 -0.10 -6.49
N TYR A 8 -10.44 0.54 -5.64
CA TYR A 8 -10.49 0.25 -4.21
C TYR A 8 -11.90 0.12 -3.64
N LEU A 9 -12.95 0.41 -4.40
CA LEU A 9 -14.32 0.14 -4.00
C LEU A 9 -14.59 -1.38 -4.00
N PRO A 10 -15.04 -1.98 -2.89
CA PRO A 10 -15.44 -3.39 -2.88
C PRO A 10 -16.68 -3.58 -3.74
N THR A 11 -16.80 -4.77 -4.34
CA THR A 11 -17.98 -5.23 -5.06
C THR A 11 -18.94 -5.96 -4.14
N LYS A 12 -20.16 -6.25 -4.62
CA LYS A 12 -21.11 -7.09 -3.87
C LYS A 12 -20.52 -8.47 -3.57
N ASP A 13 -19.89 -9.10 -4.55
CA ASP A 13 -19.23 -10.40 -4.40
C ASP A 13 -18.10 -10.35 -3.36
N ASP A 14 -17.39 -9.22 -3.26
CA ASP A 14 -16.38 -9.02 -2.23
C ASP A 14 -16.99 -9.01 -0.83
N LEU A 15 -18.14 -8.34 -0.64
CA LEU A 15 -18.85 -8.30 0.65
C LEU A 15 -19.53 -9.63 0.99
N GLU A 16 -19.99 -10.36 -0.01
CA GLU A 16 -20.66 -11.65 0.17
C GLU A 16 -19.68 -12.82 0.36
N ASN A 17 -18.38 -12.58 0.20
CA ASN A 17 -17.33 -13.57 0.38
C ASN A 17 -17.36 -14.21 1.79
N GLU A 18 -17.48 -15.53 1.85
CA GLU A 18 -17.61 -16.28 3.12
C GLU A 18 -16.33 -16.26 3.97
N GLU A 19 -15.14 -16.26 3.36
CA GLU A 19 -13.88 -16.13 4.11
C GLU A 19 -13.81 -14.76 4.80
N LEU A 20 -14.15 -13.69 4.06
CA LEU A 20 -14.23 -12.33 4.61
C LEU A 20 -15.21 -12.27 5.78
N LYS A 21 -16.45 -12.78 5.61
CA LYS A 21 -17.47 -12.76 6.67
C LYS A 21 -17.04 -13.54 7.90
N SER A 22 -16.47 -14.73 7.72
CA SER A 22 -15.96 -15.56 8.81
C SER A 22 -14.85 -14.84 9.57
N LEU A 23 -13.90 -14.25 8.85
CA LEU A 23 -12.83 -13.47 9.45
C LEU A 23 -13.35 -12.20 10.14
N ALA A 24 -14.29 -11.49 9.53
CA ALA A 24 -14.94 -10.31 10.10
C ALA A 24 -15.59 -10.61 11.46
N LYS A 25 -16.30 -11.73 11.56
CA LYS A 25 -16.89 -12.22 12.83
C LYS A 25 -15.83 -12.49 13.89
N ARG A 26 -14.67 -13.03 13.51
CA ARG A 26 -13.54 -13.30 14.44
C ARG A 26 -12.85 -12.01 14.92
N LEU A 27 -12.75 -11.01 14.05
CA LEU A 27 -12.08 -9.74 14.35
C LEU A 27 -12.95 -8.80 15.20
N LYS A 28 -14.28 -8.89 15.06
CA LYS A 28 -15.25 -8.12 15.84
C LYS A 28 -15.10 -8.39 17.35
N LYS A 29 -15.10 -7.30 18.12
CA LYS A 29 -15.14 -7.27 19.59
C LYS A 29 -16.24 -6.32 20.05
N ASP A 30 -16.42 -6.24 21.36
CA ASP A 30 -17.49 -5.45 21.97
C ASP A 30 -17.25 -3.94 21.85
N THR A 31 -15.98 -3.53 21.71
CA THR A 31 -15.60 -2.12 21.60
C THR A 31 -15.03 -1.77 20.22
N TYR A 32 -15.21 -0.52 19.78
CA TYR A 32 -14.62 -0.03 18.54
C TYR A 32 -13.08 -0.04 18.60
N ARG A 33 -12.47 0.35 19.74
CA ARG A 33 -11.00 0.36 19.88
C ARG A 33 -10.40 -1.01 19.60
N GLU A 34 -11.02 -2.08 20.11
CA GLU A 34 -10.52 -3.45 19.94
C GLU A 34 -10.84 -3.98 18.55
N THR A 35 -12.06 -3.74 18.05
CA THR A 35 -12.47 -4.18 16.72
C THR A 35 -11.60 -3.58 15.63
N LEU A 36 -11.41 -2.26 15.64
CA LEU A 36 -10.62 -1.57 14.62
C LEU A 36 -9.13 -1.95 14.74
N THR A 37 -8.60 -2.05 15.97
CA THR A 37 -7.21 -2.49 16.20
C THR A 37 -6.99 -3.92 15.71
N ASN A 38 -7.93 -4.83 15.92
CA ASN A 38 -7.83 -6.21 15.44
C ASN A 38 -7.82 -6.28 13.90
N ILE A 39 -8.60 -5.45 13.22
CA ILE A 39 -8.59 -5.38 11.75
C ILE A 39 -7.19 -5.01 11.26
N VAL A 40 -6.63 -3.91 11.78
CA VAL A 40 -5.32 -3.42 11.32
C VAL A 40 -4.19 -4.34 11.78
N GLU A 41 -4.23 -4.87 13.01
CA GLU A 41 -3.26 -5.87 13.47
C GLU A 41 -3.27 -7.11 12.58
N TRP A 42 -4.46 -7.62 12.25
CA TRP A 42 -4.57 -8.79 11.39
C TRP A 42 -3.97 -8.50 10.01
N GLN A 43 -4.24 -7.33 9.43
CA GLN A 43 -3.63 -6.92 8.17
C GLN A 43 -2.10 -6.84 8.27
N GLU A 44 -1.57 -6.23 9.32
CA GLU A 44 -0.13 -6.09 9.54
C GLU A 44 0.58 -7.45 9.72
N ARG A 45 -0.06 -8.40 10.41
CA ARG A 45 0.49 -9.74 10.64
C ARG A 45 0.35 -10.69 9.45
N ASN A 46 -0.67 -10.50 8.60
CA ASN A 46 -1.03 -11.48 7.58
C ASN A 46 -0.83 -10.99 6.14
N LEU A 47 -0.68 -9.68 5.89
CA LEU A 47 -0.51 -9.14 4.55
C LEU A 47 0.86 -8.47 4.40
N SER A 48 1.55 -8.83 3.33
CA SER A 48 2.79 -8.19 2.90
C SER A 48 2.54 -7.17 1.79
N TYR A 49 3.31 -6.07 1.81
CA TYR A 49 3.21 -5.07 0.76
C TYR A 49 3.73 -5.62 -0.57
N TRP A 50 2.93 -5.51 -1.63
CA TRP A 50 3.25 -6.06 -2.94
C TRP A 50 4.02 -5.06 -3.82
N PHE A 51 5.32 -4.94 -3.55
CA PHE A 51 6.21 -3.99 -4.25
C PHE A 51 6.18 -4.12 -5.77
N ASP A 52 6.21 -5.34 -6.32
CA ASP A 52 6.19 -5.50 -7.78
C ASP A 52 4.91 -4.93 -8.38
N ARG A 53 3.75 -5.21 -7.79
CA ARG A 53 2.50 -4.62 -8.27
C ARG A 53 2.45 -3.10 -8.08
N ALA A 54 3.10 -2.58 -7.05
CA ALA A 54 3.20 -1.14 -6.83
C ALA A 54 4.12 -0.44 -7.83
N ASP A 55 5.19 -1.07 -8.30
CA ASP A 55 6.25 -0.36 -9.04
C ASP A 55 6.34 -0.76 -10.52
N MET A 56 5.92 -1.98 -10.89
CA MET A 56 6.06 -2.52 -12.25
C MET A 56 5.33 -1.70 -13.30
N PHE A 57 4.27 -0.97 -12.93
CA PHE A 57 3.59 -0.08 -13.87
C PHE A 57 4.50 1.04 -14.39
N ILE A 58 5.39 1.56 -13.54
CA ILE A 58 6.33 2.61 -13.91
C ILE A 58 7.33 2.04 -14.92
N LEU A 59 7.88 0.87 -14.66
CA LEU A 59 8.83 0.20 -15.55
C LEU A 59 8.21 -0.09 -16.92
N VAL A 60 7.03 -0.74 -16.95
CA VAL A 60 6.34 -1.06 -18.21
C VAL A 60 6.02 0.21 -19.00
N TYR A 61 5.64 1.29 -18.32
CA TYR A 61 5.37 2.57 -18.95
C TYR A 61 6.64 3.20 -19.56
N VAL A 62 7.78 3.15 -18.86
CA VAL A 62 9.06 3.63 -19.37
C VAL A 62 9.48 2.81 -20.60
N LEU A 63 9.39 1.48 -20.53
CA LEU A 63 9.72 0.59 -21.66
C LEU A 63 8.80 0.85 -22.87
N ALA A 64 7.51 1.08 -22.65
CA ALA A 64 6.56 1.43 -23.70
C ALA A 64 6.89 2.79 -24.34
N ALA A 65 7.21 3.80 -23.53
CA ALA A 65 7.58 5.13 -24.02
C ALA A 65 8.87 5.10 -24.85
N ILE A 66 9.89 4.36 -24.40
CA ILE A 66 11.13 4.14 -25.16
C ILE A 66 10.83 3.38 -26.46
N SER A 67 10.06 2.29 -26.38
CA SER A 67 9.67 1.50 -27.56
C SER A 67 9.02 2.37 -28.62
N PHE A 68 8.08 3.24 -28.21
CA PHE A 68 7.38 4.17 -29.09
C PHE A 68 8.33 5.23 -29.66
N TYR A 69 9.16 5.85 -28.82
CA TYR A 69 10.09 6.89 -29.27
C TYR A 69 11.11 6.36 -30.28
N PHE A 70 11.55 5.11 -30.17
CA PHE A 70 12.51 4.53 -31.10
C PHE A 70 11.85 3.74 -32.25
N GLN A 71 10.52 3.85 -32.42
CA GLN A 71 9.86 3.26 -33.58
C GLN A 71 10.37 3.89 -34.89
N PRO A 72 10.59 3.08 -35.93
CA PRO A 72 11.11 3.57 -37.17
C PRO A 72 9.99 4.06 -38.10
N ILE A 73 9.32 5.11 -37.65
CA ILE A 73 8.22 5.77 -38.34
C ILE A 73 8.73 7.13 -38.84
N SER A 74 8.24 7.60 -39.99
CA SER A 74 8.63 8.90 -40.54
C SER A 74 8.42 10.02 -39.51
N PRO A 75 9.27 11.06 -39.43
CA PRO A 75 9.13 12.12 -38.43
C PRO A 75 7.77 12.83 -38.43
N ILE A 76 7.15 12.96 -39.61
CA ILE A 76 5.82 13.57 -39.78
C ILE A 76 4.75 12.67 -39.15
N ILE A 77 4.75 11.38 -39.48
CA ILE A 77 3.82 10.42 -38.88
C ILE A 77 4.11 10.28 -37.38
N LYS A 78 5.37 10.34 -36.95
CA LYS A 78 5.76 10.32 -35.54
C LYS A 78 5.29 11.55 -34.78
N CYS A 79 5.23 12.73 -35.41
CA CYS A 79 4.71 13.96 -34.82
C CYS A 79 3.18 13.96 -34.69
N VAL A 80 2.48 13.50 -35.74
CA VAL A 80 1.02 13.36 -35.72
C VAL A 80 0.61 12.22 -34.77
N SER A 81 1.33 11.10 -34.81
CA SER A 81 1.08 9.98 -33.92
C SER A 81 1.55 10.26 -32.51
N SER A 82 2.62 11.00 -32.22
CA SER A 82 3.04 11.24 -30.82
C SER A 82 1.98 11.95 -29.99
N ILE A 83 1.17 12.84 -30.58
CA ILE A 83 0.03 13.43 -29.89
C ILE A 83 -1.05 12.37 -29.61
N ALA A 84 -1.39 11.51 -30.58
CA ALA A 84 -2.38 10.44 -30.41
C ALA A 84 -1.88 9.23 -29.57
N PHE A 85 -0.61 8.85 -29.67
CA PHE A 85 0.03 7.66 -29.11
C PHE A 85 0.79 7.91 -27.80
N LEU A 86 1.11 9.16 -27.47
CA LEU A 86 1.41 9.50 -26.07
C LEU A 86 0.09 9.78 -25.37
N ALA A 87 -0.78 10.67 -25.87
CA ALA A 87 -1.98 11.00 -25.10
C ALA A 87 -2.93 9.81 -24.89
N VAL A 88 -3.26 9.02 -25.93
CA VAL A 88 -4.28 7.95 -25.81
C VAL A 88 -3.78 6.74 -25.00
N PRO A 89 -2.60 6.14 -25.25
CA PRO A 89 -2.05 5.10 -24.39
C PRO A 89 -1.74 5.58 -22.97
N ILE A 90 -1.37 6.85 -22.75
CA ILE A 90 -1.23 7.39 -21.38
C ILE A 90 -2.61 7.50 -20.71
N LEU A 91 -3.63 7.97 -21.44
CA LEU A 91 -5.02 8.03 -20.95
C LEU A 91 -5.63 6.64 -20.71
N VAL A 92 -5.35 5.67 -21.58
CA VAL A 92 -5.84 4.28 -21.51
C VAL A 92 -5.03 3.48 -20.48
N SER A 93 -3.73 3.71 -20.32
CA SER A 93 -2.89 3.02 -19.32
C SER A 93 -3.14 3.46 -17.88
N ILE A 94 -3.72 4.66 -17.69
CA ILE A 94 -4.30 5.05 -16.40
C ILE A 94 -5.50 4.13 -16.04
N ILE A 95 -6.10 3.47 -17.03
CA ILE A 95 -7.30 2.64 -16.92
C ILE A 95 -7.00 1.14 -17.09
N ASP A 96 -5.95 0.74 -17.81
CA ASP A 96 -5.57 -0.67 -17.95
C ASP A 96 -4.10 -0.82 -18.41
N ILE A 97 -3.26 -1.38 -17.54
CA ILE A 97 -1.85 -1.66 -17.86
C ILE A 97 -1.69 -2.86 -18.82
N THR A 98 -2.70 -3.72 -18.93
CA THR A 98 -2.70 -4.88 -19.84
C THR A 98 -2.53 -4.41 -21.28
N PHE A 99 -3.11 -3.26 -21.62
CA PHE A 99 -2.91 -2.61 -22.92
C PHE A 99 -1.44 -2.23 -23.16
N MET A 100 -0.76 -1.67 -22.17
CA MET A 100 0.67 -1.31 -22.28
C MET A 100 1.54 -2.54 -22.41
N LEU A 101 1.21 -3.60 -21.67
CA LEU A 101 1.90 -4.88 -21.74
C LEU A 101 1.73 -5.54 -23.12
N LEU A 102 0.53 -5.46 -23.69
CA LEU A 102 0.26 -5.93 -25.05
C LEU A 102 1.06 -5.12 -26.07
N LEU A 103 1.08 -3.79 -25.93
CA LEU A 103 1.81 -2.90 -26.82
C LEU A 103 3.32 -3.16 -26.79
N THR A 104 3.93 -3.30 -25.60
CA THR A 104 5.37 -3.64 -25.49
C THR A 104 5.69 -5.03 -26.00
N THR A 105 4.78 -5.98 -25.82
CA THR A 105 4.92 -7.35 -26.38
C THR A 105 4.85 -7.33 -27.89
N PHE A 106 3.91 -6.58 -28.48
CA PHE A 106 3.81 -6.39 -29.93
C PHE A 106 5.11 -5.81 -30.50
N PHE A 107 5.66 -4.76 -29.86
CA PHE A 107 6.92 -4.18 -30.28
C PHE A 107 8.09 -5.17 -30.15
N SER A 108 8.12 -5.97 -29.10
CA SER A 108 9.14 -7.01 -28.91
C SER A 108 9.09 -8.06 -30.04
N ILE A 109 7.89 -8.50 -30.43
CA ILE A 109 7.70 -9.45 -31.54
C ILE A 109 8.13 -8.83 -32.88
N PHE A 110 7.77 -7.56 -33.11
CA PHE A 110 8.19 -6.82 -34.31
C PHE A 110 9.71 -6.75 -34.44
N VAL A 111 10.41 -6.43 -33.35
CA VAL A 111 11.88 -6.37 -33.30
C VAL A 111 12.49 -7.74 -33.62
N VAL A 112 12.03 -8.81 -32.95
CA VAL A 112 12.50 -10.18 -33.22
C VAL A 112 12.28 -10.58 -34.68
N THR A 113 11.13 -10.19 -35.26
CA THR A 113 10.80 -10.48 -36.66
C THR A 113 11.76 -9.75 -37.62
N ILE A 114 12.03 -8.46 -37.40
CA ILE A 114 13.02 -7.70 -38.19
C ILE A 114 14.39 -8.37 -38.12
N PHE A 115 14.87 -8.70 -36.92
CA PHE A 115 16.18 -9.36 -36.76
C PHE A 115 16.24 -10.71 -37.45
N THR A 116 15.14 -11.48 -37.44
CA THR A 116 15.06 -12.77 -38.13
C THR A 116 15.15 -12.58 -39.64
N ILE A 117 14.44 -11.59 -40.20
CA ILE A 117 14.52 -11.24 -41.64
C ILE A 117 15.95 -10.79 -42.00
N LEU A 118 16.55 -9.91 -41.21
CA LEU A 118 17.93 -9.45 -41.40
C LEU A 118 18.98 -10.57 -41.27
N PHE A 119 18.69 -11.63 -40.52
CA PHE A 119 19.57 -12.79 -40.43
C PHE A 119 19.44 -13.68 -41.67
N LEU A 120 18.21 -13.94 -42.13
CA LEU A 120 17.93 -14.86 -43.23
C LEU A 120 18.37 -14.34 -44.61
N TYR A 121 18.22 -13.03 -44.87
CA TYR A 121 18.52 -12.44 -46.18
C TYR A 121 19.96 -11.91 -46.30
N GLY A 122 20.83 -12.21 -45.33
CA GLY A 122 22.08 -11.49 -45.11
C GLY A 122 21.79 -10.10 -44.52
N PHE A 123 22.81 -9.29 -44.18
CA PHE A 123 22.66 -7.94 -43.61
C PHE A 123 22.83 -6.88 -44.73
N PRO A 124 21.94 -6.75 -45.72
CA PRO A 124 22.26 -6.10 -46.98
C PRO A 124 21.73 -4.67 -46.89
N THR A 125 22.60 -3.65 -46.90
CA THR A 125 22.17 -2.24 -46.93
C THR A 125 21.08 -1.86 -45.90
N SER A 126 20.94 -2.59 -44.79
CA SER A 126 19.87 -2.39 -43.80
C SER A 126 20.03 -1.08 -43.01
N ASN A 127 21.24 -0.50 -43.03
CA ASN A 127 21.49 0.88 -42.60
C ASN A 127 20.60 1.91 -43.30
N ASN A 128 20.05 1.60 -44.48
CA ASN A 128 19.14 2.50 -45.19
C ASN A 128 17.69 2.41 -44.68
N ILE A 129 17.33 1.34 -43.96
CA ILE A 129 15.96 1.11 -43.46
C ILE A 129 15.86 1.56 -42.01
N PHE A 130 16.80 1.14 -41.14
CA PHE A 130 16.83 1.51 -39.73
C PHE A 130 18.23 1.91 -39.28
N PRO A 131 18.40 3.08 -38.65
CA PRO A 131 19.65 3.43 -38.00
C PRO A 131 20.04 2.43 -36.91
N ILE A 132 21.33 2.07 -36.84
CA ILE A 132 21.87 1.09 -35.88
C ILE A 132 21.48 1.41 -34.43
N HIS A 133 21.48 2.68 -34.03
CA HIS A 133 21.13 3.09 -32.67
C HIS A 133 19.67 2.74 -32.30
N GLN A 134 18.73 2.79 -33.26
CA GLN A 134 17.34 2.41 -33.00
C GLN A 134 17.23 0.91 -32.74
N LEU A 135 17.92 0.11 -33.54
CA LEU A 135 17.97 -1.36 -33.37
C LEU A 135 18.57 -1.75 -32.02
N ILE A 136 19.64 -1.08 -31.58
CA ILE A 136 20.26 -1.31 -30.26
C ILE A 136 19.25 -1.02 -29.15
N VAL A 137 18.61 0.14 -29.16
CA VAL A 137 17.67 0.53 -28.10
C VAL A 137 16.45 -0.40 -28.06
N LEU A 138 15.86 -0.73 -29.21
CA LEU A 138 14.73 -1.65 -29.28
C LEU A 138 15.09 -3.08 -28.82
N SER A 139 16.31 -3.52 -29.09
CA SER A 139 16.84 -4.80 -28.58
C SER A 139 17.00 -4.77 -27.06
N MET A 140 17.50 -3.68 -26.49
CA MET A 140 17.60 -3.50 -25.04
C MET A 140 16.21 -3.55 -24.37
N VAL A 141 15.21 -2.90 -24.96
CA VAL A 141 13.83 -2.95 -24.44
C VAL A 141 13.27 -4.37 -24.51
N THR A 142 13.48 -5.07 -25.63
CA THR A 142 13.06 -6.47 -25.79
C THR A 142 13.72 -7.38 -24.74
N GLY A 143 15.03 -7.24 -24.54
CA GLY A 143 15.76 -7.97 -23.50
C GLY A 143 15.26 -7.64 -22.09
N ALA A 144 14.93 -6.37 -21.81
CA ALA A 144 14.34 -5.95 -20.54
C ALA A 144 12.97 -6.60 -20.31
N MET A 145 12.13 -6.70 -21.34
CA MET A 145 10.83 -7.38 -21.26
C MET A 145 10.98 -8.88 -20.98
N ILE A 146 11.90 -9.56 -21.67
CA ILE A 146 12.19 -10.98 -21.43
C ILE A 146 12.70 -11.20 -20.00
N SER A 147 13.62 -10.35 -19.55
CA SER A 147 14.17 -10.38 -18.19
C SER A 147 13.07 -10.17 -17.14
N LEU A 148 12.18 -9.19 -17.35
CA LEU A 148 11.03 -8.94 -16.48
C LEU A 148 10.12 -10.17 -16.36
N TRP A 149 9.74 -10.80 -17.47
CA TRP A 149 8.91 -12.00 -17.45
C TRP A 149 9.60 -13.16 -16.73
N THR A 150 10.88 -13.38 -17.04
CA THR A 150 11.70 -14.42 -16.40
C THR A 150 11.76 -14.18 -14.90
N TYR A 151 12.01 -12.94 -14.48
CA TYR A 151 12.02 -12.54 -13.08
C TYR A 151 10.70 -12.84 -12.37
N LEU A 152 9.57 -12.43 -12.96
CA LEU A 152 8.24 -12.67 -12.38
C LEU A 152 7.94 -14.16 -12.24
N VAL A 153 8.26 -14.96 -13.27
CA VAL A 153 8.09 -16.42 -13.23
C VAL A 153 8.93 -17.02 -12.10
N LEU A 154 10.21 -16.66 -12.00
CA LEU A 154 11.10 -17.20 -10.96
C LEU A 154 10.69 -16.77 -9.55
N ARG A 155 10.39 -15.48 -9.36
CA ARG A 155 10.00 -14.90 -8.06
C ARG A 155 8.70 -15.52 -7.54
N TYR A 156 7.70 -15.66 -8.41
CA TYR A 156 6.38 -16.15 -8.03
C TYR A 156 6.17 -17.65 -8.20
N ARG A 157 7.18 -18.41 -8.66
CA ARG A 157 7.08 -19.88 -8.80
C ARG A 157 6.66 -20.57 -7.51
N ARG A 158 7.28 -20.19 -6.38
CA ARG A 158 6.95 -20.76 -5.06
C ARG A 158 5.53 -20.40 -4.64
N LEU A 159 5.13 -19.13 -4.83
CA LEU A 159 3.78 -18.69 -4.50
C LEU A 159 2.74 -19.45 -5.34
N LYS A 160 2.96 -19.58 -6.65
CA LYS A 160 2.11 -20.35 -7.56
C LYS A 160 1.98 -21.83 -7.16
N HIS A 161 3.05 -22.42 -6.63
CA HIS A 161 3.04 -23.79 -6.13
C HIS A 161 2.19 -23.93 -4.84
N ILE A 162 2.31 -22.99 -3.90
CA ILE A 162 1.54 -23.00 -2.64
C ILE A 162 0.08 -22.59 -2.89
N GLN A 163 -0.15 -21.70 -3.85
CA GLN A 163 -1.44 -21.10 -4.18
C GLN A 163 -1.69 -21.20 -5.68
N PRO A 164 -2.27 -22.32 -6.15
CA PRO A 164 -2.49 -22.56 -7.57
C PRO A 164 -3.39 -21.52 -8.25
N SER A 165 -4.23 -20.79 -7.49
CA SER A 165 -5.07 -19.71 -7.99
C SER A 165 -4.27 -18.48 -8.43
N PHE A 166 -3.04 -18.28 -7.92
CA PHE A 166 -2.19 -17.14 -8.23
C PHE A 166 -1.93 -17.01 -9.73
N ARG A 167 -2.07 -15.80 -10.28
CA ARG A 167 -1.73 -15.52 -11.69
C ARG A 167 -0.70 -14.41 -11.74
N ILE A 168 0.35 -14.59 -12.55
CA ILE A 168 1.37 -13.55 -12.75
C ILE A 168 0.74 -12.29 -13.35
N SER A 169 -0.31 -12.42 -14.18
CA SER A 169 -1.08 -11.30 -14.69
C SER A 169 -1.66 -10.41 -13.59
N ASP A 170 -1.94 -10.95 -12.40
CA ASP A 170 -2.49 -10.20 -11.27
C ASP A 170 -1.51 -9.16 -10.71
N VAL A 171 -0.21 -9.29 -11.02
CA VAL A 171 0.80 -8.24 -10.74
C VAL A 171 0.45 -6.93 -11.44
N PHE A 172 -0.19 -7.02 -12.60
CA PHE A 172 -0.54 -5.88 -13.42
C PHE A 172 -1.96 -5.38 -13.13
N GLU A 173 -2.85 -6.21 -12.58
CA GLU A 173 -4.24 -5.81 -12.32
C GLU A 173 -4.36 -4.54 -11.47
N MET A 174 -5.21 -3.60 -11.89
CA MET A 174 -5.41 -2.36 -11.14
C MET A 174 -6.29 -2.53 -9.89
N SER A 175 -7.05 -3.62 -9.79
CA SER A 175 -7.99 -3.86 -8.71
C SER A 175 -8.08 -5.38 -8.50
N LEU A 176 -7.83 -5.86 -7.29
CA LEU A 176 -8.02 -7.28 -6.99
C LEU A 176 -9.34 -7.49 -6.24
N PRO A 177 -10.05 -8.59 -6.50
CA PRO A 177 -11.11 -9.06 -5.62
C PRO A 177 -10.56 -9.35 -4.22
N VAL A 178 -11.38 -9.14 -3.19
CA VAL A 178 -11.05 -9.42 -1.79
C VAL A 178 -10.59 -10.86 -1.60
N LYS A 179 -11.23 -11.82 -2.28
CA LYS A 179 -10.81 -13.22 -2.27
C LYS A 179 -9.32 -13.39 -2.61
N LYS A 180 -8.86 -12.76 -3.69
CA LYS A 180 -7.44 -12.82 -4.09
C LYS A 180 -6.52 -12.12 -3.09
N ILE A 181 -6.96 -11.01 -2.49
CA ILE A 181 -6.17 -10.30 -1.47
C ILE A 181 -5.97 -11.21 -0.23
N LEU A 182 -7.03 -11.89 0.20
CA LEU A 182 -6.99 -12.83 1.32
C LEU A 182 -6.13 -14.06 0.97
N GLU A 183 -6.31 -14.65 -0.21
CA GLU A 183 -5.50 -15.80 -0.65
C GLU A 183 -4.02 -15.42 -0.76
N TYR A 184 -3.68 -14.40 -1.54
CA TYR A 184 -2.28 -14.09 -1.90
C TYR A 184 -1.46 -13.57 -0.73
N ARG A 185 -2.11 -13.04 0.31
CA ARG A 185 -1.44 -12.36 1.43
C ARG A 185 -0.51 -11.23 0.96
N LEU A 186 -0.80 -10.65 -0.21
CA LEU A 186 -0.05 -9.60 -0.88
C LEU A 186 -1.01 -8.46 -1.26
N ALA A 187 -0.68 -7.23 -0.88
CA ALA A 187 -1.55 -6.09 -1.07
C ALA A 187 -0.77 -4.78 -1.29
N ILE A 188 -1.36 -3.83 -2.00
CA ILE A 188 -0.93 -2.43 -2.07
C ILE A 188 -2.02 -1.51 -1.47
N CYS A 189 -1.74 -0.21 -1.35
CA CYS A 189 -2.62 0.72 -0.62
C CYS A 189 -4.12 0.61 -0.99
N ARG A 190 -4.43 0.50 -2.27
CA ARG A 190 -5.81 0.32 -2.78
C ARG A 190 -6.46 -1.00 -2.36
N ASP A 191 -5.69 -2.08 -2.26
CA ASP A 191 -6.21 -3.39 -1.82
C ASP A 191 -6.45 -3.38 -0.31
N TYR A 192 -5.52 -2.79 0.46
CA TYR A 192 -5.73 -2.58 1.89
C TYR A 192 -6.98 -1.74 2.14
N ALA A 193 -7.14 -0.61 1.43
CA ALA A 193 -8.34 0.22 1.53
C ALA A 193 -9.61 -0.57 1.19
N LYS A 194 -9.60 -1.34 0.09
CA LYS A 194 -10.74 -2.19 -0.29
C LYS A 194 -11.07 -3.19 0.81
N LEU A 195 -10.09 -3.97 1.25
CA LEU A 195 -10.27 -5.00 2.25
C LEU A 195 -10.73 -4.41 3.59
N THR A 196 -10.13 -3.32 4.04
CA THR A 196 -10.54 -2.61 5.26
C THR A 196 -11.98 -2.12 5.15
N SER A 197 -12.35 -1.48 4.04
CA SER A 197 -13.74 -1.04 3.85
C SER A 197 -14.72 -2.21 3.84
N ALA A 198 -14.35 -3.36 3.26
CA ALA A 198 -15.16 -4.57 3.25
C ALA A 198 -15.35 -5.15 4.66
N PHE A 199 -14.30 -5.14 5.50
CA PHE A 199 -14.43 -5.47 6.93
C PHE A 199 -15.35 -4.50 7.66
N LEU A 200 -15.16 -3.19 7.47
CA LEU A 200 -15.97 -2.17 8.15
C LEU A 200 -17.44 -2.26 7.76
N LEU A 201 -17.75 -2.49 6.48
CA LEU A 201 -19.12 -2.67 5.99
C LEU A 201 -19.79 -3.93 6.57
N ASN A 202 -19.02 -4.99 6.85
CA ASN A 202 -19.53 -6.22 7.46
C ASN A 202 -19.68 -6.13 8.98
N ILE A 203 -18.82 -5.37 9.66
CA ILE A 203 -18.72 -5.35 11.13
C ILE A 203 -19.46 -4.14 11.74
N CYS A 204 -19.34 -2.99 11.08
CA CYS A 204 -19.74 -1.66 11.54
C CYS A 204 -20.69 -0.99 10.53
N SER A 205 -21.64 -1.75 9.97
CA SER A 205 -22.58 -1.26 8.94
C SER A 205 -23.43 -0.05 9.37
N GLY A 206 -23.60 0.17 10.67
CA GLY A 206 -24.31 1.32 11.22
C GLY A 206 -23.50 2.62 11.29
N ASN A 207 -22.20 2.59 10.95
CA ASN A 207 -21.33 3.76 11.00
C ASN A 207 -21.12 4.36 9.61
N GLU A 208 -20.82 5.66 9.56
CA GLU A 208 -20.36 6.30 8.33
C GLU A 208 -18.94 5.83 8.00
N ILE A 209 -18.76 5.20 6.84
CA ILE A 209 -17.48 4.70 6.33
C ILE A 209 -17.04 5.57 5.17
N TYR A 210 -15.74 5.85 5.08
CA TYR A 210 -15.16 6.69 4.04
C TYR A 210 -13.93 6.06 3.40
N PHE A 211 -13.60 6.53 2.20
CA PHE A 211 -12.24 6.53 1.69
C PHE A 211 -11.61 7.91 1.86
N VAL A 212 -10.35 7.92 2.31
CA VAL A 212 -9.52 9.11 2.38
C VAL A 212 -8.44 8.99 1.32
N ARG A 213 -8.47 9.90 0.33
CA ARG A 213 -7.55 9.89 -0.81
C ARG A 213 -6.62 11.09 -0.78
N ILE A 214 -5.32 10.82 -0.89
CA ILE A 214 -4.26 11.81 -1.14
C ILE A 214 -3.52 11.43 -2.43
N PRO A 215 -2.62 12.26 -2.98
CA PRO A 215 -1.84 11.86 -4.15
C PRO A 215 -1.09 10.55 -3.89
N TRP A 216 -1.29 9.56 -4.78
CA TRP A 216 -0.62 8.25 -4.77
C TRP A 216 -0.94 7.34 -3.57
N HIS A 217 -1.95 7.67 -2.76
CA HIS A 217 -2.31 6.86 -1.60
C HIS A 217 -3.80 6.96 -1.24
N VAL A 218 -4.35 5.88 -0.72
CA VAL A 218 -5.75 5.77 -0.30
C VAL A 218 -5.83 4.86 0.92
N ALA A 219 -6.69 5.21 1.86
CA ALA A 219 -7.01 4.40 3.03
C ALA A 219 -8.52 4.42 3.30
N ALA A 220 -9.02 3.39 3.99
CA ALA A 220 -10.37 3.38 4.50
C ALA A 220 -10.44 4.06 5.87
N ALA A 221 -11.59 4.62 6.19
CA ALA A 221 -11.83 5.32 7.44
C ALA A 221 -13.26 5.10 7.93
N ILE A 222 -13.47 5.32 9.23
CA ILE A 222 -14.78 5.18 9.89
C ILE A 222 -15.03 6.37 10.80
N LYS A 223 -16.29 6.82 10.88
CA LYS A 223 -16.72 7.80 11.88
C LYS A 223 -17.13 7.10 13.18
N VAL A 224 -16.46 7.45 14.27
CA VAL A 224 -16.80 7.01 15.63
C VAL A 224 -16.78 8.24 16.53
N ASN A 225 -17.84 8.47 17.31
CA ASN A 225 -17.96 9.58 18.26
C ASN A 225 -17.59 10.94 17.64
N ASN A 226 -18.15 11.24 16.46
CA ASN A 226 -17.93 12.46 15.68
C ASN A 226 -16.50 12.69 15.16
N LYS A 227 -15.62 11.70 15.27
CA LYS A 227 -14.25 11.73 14.75
C LYS A 227 -14.06 10.71 13.63
N ILE A 228 -13.27 11.06 12.62
CA ILE A 228 -12.93 10.15 11.52
C ILE A 228 -11.58 9.50 11.83
N TYR A 229 -11.56 8.18 11.99
CA TYR A 229 -10.38 7.37 12.20
C TYR A 229 -9.97 6.68 10.91
N VAL A 230 -8.68 6.78 10.54
CA VAL A 230 -8.13 6.22 9.31
C VAL A 230 -7.38 4.93 9.62
N LEU A 231 -7.74 3.86 8.91
CA LEU A 231 -7.16 2.53 9.04
C LEU A 231 -6.25 2.28 7.83
N ASP A 232 -4.95 2.48 8.01
CA ASP A 232 -3.95 2.50 6.92
C ASP A 232 -2.81 1.50 7.16
N GLN A 233 -3.05 0.25 6.76
CA GLN A 233 -2.08 -0.87 6.65
C GLN A 233 -1.42 -1.37 7.95
N ARG A 234 -1.05 -0.49 8.86
CA ARG A 234 -0.30 -0.77 10.08
C ARG A 234 -0.77 0.08 11.24
N LEU A 235 -0.53 -0.40 12.46
CA LEU A 235 -0.79 0.36 13.67
C LEU A 235 0.25 1.50 13.83
N PRO A 236 -0.10 2.60 14.51
CA PRO A 236 -1.39 2.88 15.16
C PRO A 236 -2.48 3.42 14.23
N ILE A 237 -3.73 3.27 14.65
CA ILE A 237 -4.89 3.94 14.06
C ILE A 237 -4.88 5.38 14.54
N THR A 238 -5.14 6.32 13.62
CA THR A 238 -5.08 7.75 13.92
C THR A 238 -6.31 8.47 13.40
N SER A 239 -6.60 9.64 13.97
CA SER A 239 -7.59 10.53 13.38
C SER A 239 -7.14 11.05 12.01
N LEU A 240 -8.09 11.50 11.20
CA LEU A 240 -7.83 12.06 9.87
C LEU A 240 -6.75 13.18 9.91
N GLU A 241 -6.78 14.04 10.91
CA GLU A 241 -5.83 15.15 11.03
C GLU A 241 -4.41 14.65 11.28
N LYS A 242 -4.24 13.73 12.24
CA LYS A 242 -2.95 13.10 12.57
C LYS A 242 -2.41 12.27 11.41
N TRP A 243 -3.28 11.56 10.72
CA TRP A 243 -2.94 10.81 9.50
C TRP A 243 -2.44 11.75 8.39
N LEU A 244 -3.09 12.90 8.19
CA LEU A 244 -2.64 13.92 7.23
C LEU A 244 -1.31 14.55 7.65
N ALA A 245 -1.11 14.82 8.94
CA ALA A 245 0.13 15.36 9.46
C ALA A 245 1.31 14.41 9.19
N TYR A 246 1.11 13.11 9.40
CA TYR A 246 2.11 12.09 9.07
C TYR A 246 2.46 12.10 7.59
N TRP A 247 1.46 12.05 6.70
CA TRP A 247 1.71 12.03 5.26
C TRP A 247 2.32 13.33 4.72
N ARG A 248 2.00 14.48 5.35
CA ARG A 248 2.66 15.76 5.07
C ARG A 248 4.15 15.68 5.36
N GLU A 249 4.51 15.19 6.54
CA GLU A 249 5.89 15.01 6.98
C GLU A 249 6.64 14.00 6.10
N ARG A 250 6.01 12.85 5.82
CA ARG A 250 6.58 11.79 4.97
C ARG A 250 6.88 12.29 3.56
N PHE A 251 5.98 13.08 2.98
CA PHE A 251 6.19 13.66 1.64
C PHE A 251 7.01 14.95 1.65
N LYS A 252 7.43 15.46 2.82
CA LYS A 252 8.14 16.74 2.98
C LYS A 252 7.44 17.90 2.25
N LYS A 253 6.11 17.96 2.36
CA LYS A 253 5.29 18.99 1.69
C LYS A 253 4.84 20.06 2.66
N ARG A 254 4.76 21.31 2.20
CA ARG A 254 4.17 22.41 2.98
C ARG A 254 2.68 22.22 3.25
N LYS A 255 1.96 21.60 2.32
CA LYS A 255 0.51 21.39 2.37
C LYS A 255 0.15 20.02 1.83
N ILE A 256 -0.86 19.41 2.43
CA ILE A 256 -1.48 18.20 1.91
C ILE A 256 -3.01 18.38 1.83
N THR A 257 -3.59 17.85 0.77
CA THR A 257 -5.03 17.89 0.53
C THR A 257 -5.57 16.48 0.42
N ALA A 258 -6.52 16.12 1.27
CA ALA A 258 -7.29 14.90 1.16
C ALA A 258 -8.65 15.15 0.53
N THR A 259 -9.10 14.17 -0.26
CA THR A 259 -10.51 14.05 -0.67
C THR A 259 -11.16 12.95 0.15
N ILE A 260 -12.28 13.27 0.79
CA ILE A 260 -13.09 12.30 1.55
C ILE A 260 -14.27 11.88 0.69
N LEU A 261 -14.45 10.57 0.56
CA LEU A 261 -15.53 9.93 -0.18
C LEU A 261 -16.32 9.07 0.81
N SER A 262 -17.61 9.32 1.02
CA SER A 262 -18.47 8.42 1.82
C SER A 262 -18.86 7.22 1.00
N ILE A 263 -18.96 6.07 1.66
CA ILE A 263 -19.46 4.83 1.05
C ILE A 263 -20.93 4.69 1.42
N SER A 264 -21.79 4.49 0.43
CA SER A 264 -23.19 4.10 0.62
C SER A 264 -23.45 2.75 -0.04
N VAL A 265 -24.35 1.96 0.56
CA VAL A 265 -24.84 0.70 -0.01
C VAL A 265 -26.32 0.92 -0.34
N GLU A 266 -26.61 1.14 -1.62
CA GLU A 266 -27.97 1.41 -2.11
C GLU A 266 -28.37 0.30 -3.09
N ASN A 267 -29.48 -0.39 -2.82
CA ASN A 267 -30.02 -1.46 -3.68
C ASN A 267 -29.00 -2.56 -4.05
N GLY A 268 -28.08 -2.90 -3.13
CA GLY A 268 -27.02 -3.88 -3.35
C GLY A 268 -25.85 -3.41 -4.22
N LYS A 269 -25.87 -2.15 -4.67
CA LYS A 269 -24.73 -1.47 -5.28
C LYS A 269 -23.99 -0.65 -4.21
N ILE A 270 -22.67 -0.72 -4.27
CA ILE A 270 -21.79 0.04 -3.38
C ILE A 270 -21.33 1.24 -4.19
N GLU A 271 -21.59 2.43 -3.68
CA GLU A 271 -21.28 3.69 -4.35
C GLU A 271 -20.49 4.63 -3.44
N THR A 272 -19.78 5.56 -4.06
CA THR A 272 -19.02 6.59 -3.38
C THR A 272 -19.56 7.96 -3.71
N LYS A 273 -19.83 8.74 -2.65
CA LYS A 273 -20.21 10.15 -2.78
C LYS A 273 -19.10 11.02 -2.24
N LYS A 274 -18.64 11.98 -3.04
CA LYS A 274 -17.64 12.95 -2.58
C LYS A 274 -18.26 13.87 -1.53
N VAL A 275 -17.71 13.84 -0.33
CA VAL A 275 -18.21 14.63 0.81
C VAL A 275 -17.52 15.98 0.86
N LYS A 276 -16.19 15.97 1.02
CA LYS A 276 -15.41 17.20 1.20
C LYS A 276 -13.95 17.04 0.82
N LYS A 277 -13.28 18.18 0.61
CA LYS A 277 -11.82 18.28 0.58
C LYS A 277 -11.34 18.83 1.92
N VAL A 278 -10.35 18.20 2.52
CA VAL A 278 -9.71 18.66 3.77
C VAL A 278 -8.27 19.03 3.45
N ASN A 279 -7.86 20.21 3.93
CA ASN A 279 -6.51 20.72 3.75
C ASN A 279 -5.85 20.79 5.12
N LEU A 280 -4.63 20.27 5.23
CA LEU A 280 -3.77 20.50 6.37
C LEU A 280 -2.57 21.34 5.93
N GLN A 281 -2.35 22.46 6.61
CA GLN A 281 -1.24 23.39 6.35
C GLN A 281 -0.35 23.43 7.58
N ASP A 282 -0.90 23.82 8.72
CA ASP A 282 -0.17 23.93 9.99
C ASP A 282 -0.47 22.71 10.88
N PHE A 283 0.58 22.17 11.50
CA PHE A 283 0.47 21.10 12.49
C PHE A 283 1.76 21.09 13.30
N GLU A 284 1.60 21.17 14.61
CA GLU A 284 2.68 21.07 15.58
C GLU A 284 2.78 19.64 16.10
N ILE A 285 4.01 19.19 16.33
CA ILE A 285 4.25 17.88 16.92
C ILE A 285 3.74 17.94 18.37
N PRO A 286 2.80 17.06 18.76
CA PRO A 286 2.26 17.09 20.10
C PRO A 286 3.33 16.69 21.12
N ASN A 287 3.25 17.28 22.32
CA ASN A 287 3.99 16.78 23.47
C ASN A 287 3.29 15.51 23.99
N VAL A 288 4.00 14.38 23.98
CA VAL A 288 3.47 13.08 24.36
C VAL A 288 3.60 12.91 25.87
N ASP A 289 2.51 12.50 26.52
CA ASP A 289 2.55 12.08 27.92
C ASP A 289 3.21 10.69 28.01
N THR A 290 4.54 10.70 28.01
CA THR A 290 5.34 9.48 27.94
C THR A 290 5.26 8.65 29.22
N GLU A 291 5.06 9.29 30.39
CA GLU A 291 4.89 8.60 31.66
C GLU A 291 3.60 7.78 31.68
N ARG A 292 2.49 8.39 31.26
CA ARG A 292 1.20 7.70 31.14
C ARG A 292 1.28 6.59 30.10
N LEU A 293 1.87 6.85 28.94
CA LEU A 293 1.99 5.85 27.88
C LEU A 293 2.86 4.65 28.31
N SER A 294 3.95 4.91 29.05
CA SER A 294 4.82 3.86 29.63
C SER A 294 4.05 3.01 30.64
N SER A 295 3.30 3.67 31.53
CA SER A 295 2.50 2.99 32.56
C SER A 295 1.39 2.14 31.93
N GLN A 296 0.71 2.66 30.91
CA GLN A 296 -0.31 1.92 30.17
C GLN A 296 0.27 0.74 29.40
N LEU A 297 1.45 0.89 28.80
CA LEU A 297 2.14 -0.21 28.11
C LEU A 297 2.55 -1.30 29.09
N ALA A 298 3.13 -0.94 30.24
CA ALA A 298 3.50 -1.89 31.29
C ALA A 298 2.29 -2.72 31.76
N ASN A 299 1.14 -2.07 31.97
CA ASN A 299 -0.11 -2.77 32.29
C ASN A 299 -0.60 -3.63 31.13
N HIS A 300 -0.51 -3.15 29.88
CA HIS A 300 -0.97 -3.85 28.69
C HIS A 300 -0.20 -5.15 28.40
N ILE A 301 1.07 -5.21 28.78
CA ILE A 301 1.89 -6.44 28.67
C ILE A 301 1.92 -7.29 29.96
N GLY A 302 1.27 -6.83 31.04
CA GLY A 302 1.16 -7.59 32.29
C GLY A 302 2.38 -7.54 33.22
N LEU A 303 3.16 -6.46 33.21
CA LEU A 303 4.29 -6.29 34.13
C LEU A 303 3.81 -6.20 35.59
N LYS A 304 4.16 -7.20 36.39
CA LYS A 304 3.88 -7.21 37.84
C LYS A 304 4.89 -6.32 38.57
N ARG A 305 4.51 -5.07 38.83
CA ARG A 305 5.27 -4.02 39.56
C ARG A 305 6.70 -3.79 39.01
N PRO A 306 6.94 -2.71 38.26
CA PRO A 306 8.29 -2.37 37.78
C PRO A 306 9.26 -2.32 38.97
N ARG A 307 10.39 -3.02 38.88
CA ARG A 307 11.44 -2.88 39.90
C ARG A 307 11.97 -1.44 39.81
N LEU A 308 11.60 -0.60 40.80
CA LEU A 308 11.94 0.83 40.87
C LEU A 308 13.45 1.13 40.91
N LYS A 309 14.32 0.13 41.10
CA LYS A 309 15.77 0.27 41.27
C LYS A 309 16.62 -0.49 40.25
N GLN A 310 16.35 -0.31 38.95
CA GLN A 310 17.40 -0.56 37.94
C GLN A 310 17.94 0.80 37.47
N SER A 311 19.09 1.17 38.03
CA SER A 311 19.95 2.25 37.52
C SER A 311 20.95 1.61 36.55
N GLY A 312 20.73 1.81 35.25
CA GLY A 312 21.57 1.23 34.20
C GLY A 312 21.05 1.61 32.82
N ARG A 313 21.90 1.47 31.79
CA ARG A 313 21.49 1.64 30.38
C ARG A 313 20.41 0.60 30.03
N PRO A 314 19.43 0.94 29.18
CA PRO A 314 18.46 -0.05 28.70
C PRO A 314 19.17 -1.16 27.93
N ASP A 315 18.68 -2.39 28.06
CA ASP A 315 19.17 -3.54 27.30
C ASP A 315 18.74 -3.44 25.83
N LEU A 316 17.58 -2.81 25.59
CA LEU A 316 17.04 -2.57 24.26
C LEU A 316 16.49 -1.14 24.14
N SER A 317 16.85 -0.45 23.05
CA SER A 317 16.26 0.84 22.68
C SER A 317 15.68 0.75 21.27
N LEU A 318 14.35 0.76 21.18
CA LEU A 318 13.62 0.58 19.93
C LEU A 318 13.07 1.93 19.43
N PRO A 319 13.57 2.46 18.29
CA PRO A 319 13.10 3.72 17.74
C PRO A 319 11.82 3.55 16.93
N PHE A 320 10.81 4.33 17.26
CA PHE A 320 9.53 4.43 16.58
C PHE A 320 9.43 5.76 15.83
N LYS A 321 9.86 5.75 14.56
CA LYS A 321 9.95 6.95 13.73
C LYS A 321 8.59 7.60 13.48
N ASN A 322 8.49 8.90 13.73
CA ASN A 322 7.31 9.75 13.60
C ASN A 322 6.15 9.38 14.54
N TYR A 323 6.34 8.52 15.54
CA TYR A 323 5.24 8.07 16.39
C TYR A 323 4.66 9.17 17.29
N ALA A 324 5.40 10.24 17.56
CA ALA A 324 4.83 11.38 18.27
C ALA A 324 3.76 12.09 17.42
N ILE A 325 3.89 12.10 16.09
CA ILE A 325 2.89 12.69 15.18
C ILE A 325 1.55 11.96 15.28
N TYR A 326 1.58 10.65 15.52
CA TYR A 326 0.38 9.83 15.69
C TYR A 326 -0.32 10.05 17.02
N TYR A 327 0.38 10.58 18.03
CA TYR A 327 -0.15 10.67 19.38
C TYR A 327 -1.37 11.59 19.44
N GLU A 328 -2.42 11.02 20.01
CA GLU A 328 -3.65 11.71 20.33
C GLU A 328 -4.24 11.07 21.59
N ASN A 329 -4.66 11.90 22.54
CA ASN A 329 -5.19 11.44 23.83
C ASN A 329 -6.65 10.96 23.67
N ASP A 330 -6.83 9.91 22.88
CA ASP A 330 -8.10 9.23 22.70
C ASP A 330 -7.93 7.70 22.75
N GLU A 331 -8.99 7.02 23.14
CA GLU A 331 -8.95 5.60 23.48
C GLU A 331 -8.55 4.70 22.30
N ILE A 332 -8.99 5.01 21.08
CA ILE A 332 -8.69 4.21 19.88
C ILE A 332 -7.22 4.35 19.52
N THR A 333 -6.74 5.60 19.44
CA THR A 333 -5.34 5.89 19.09
C THR A 333 -4.39 5.29 20.11
N ILE A 334 -4.60 5.55 21.40
CA ILE A 334 -3.75 5.02 22.47
C ILE A 334 -3.75 3.49 22.49
N HIS A 335 -4.92 2.84 22.45
CA HIS A 335 -4.98 1.38 22.45
C HIS A 335 -4.22 0.77 21.27
N SER A 336 -4.39 1.34 20.07
CA SER A 336 -3.70 0.90 18.86
C SER A 336 -2.18 1.14 18.91
N MET A 337 -1.72 2.23 19.55
CA MET A 337 -0.29 2.51 19.80
C MET A 337 0.31 1.49 20.76
N LEU A 338 -0.33 1.23 21.90
CA LEU A 338 0.10 0.23 22.88
C LEU A 338 0.23 -1.15 22.24
N LYS A 339 -0.73 -1.49 21.38
CA LYS A 339 -0.72 -2.73 20.63
C LYS A 339 0.45 -2.80 19.63
N SER A 340 0.75 -1.71 18.92
CA SER A 340 1.93 -1.62 18.05
C SER A 340 3.23 -1.86 18.82
N PHE A 341 3.39 -1.21 19.98
CA PHE A 341 4.57 -1.42 20.84
C PHE A 341 4.68 -2.87 21.29
N LYS A 342 3.58 -3.48 21.72
CA LYS A 342 3.55 -4.89 22.12
C LYS A 342 3.96 -5.83 20.98
N ILE A 343 3.46 -5.62 19.77
CA ILE A 343 3.83 -6.42 18.58
C ILE A 343 5.34 -6.31 18.32
N CYS A 344 5.91 -5.11 18.43
CA CYS A 344 7.33 -4.88 18.27
C CYS A 344 8.14 -5.63 19.34
N LEU A 345 7.74 -5.54 20.61
CA LEU A 345 8.38 -6.26 21.71
C LEU A 345 8.29 -7.79 21.54
N GLU A 346 7.13 -8.32 21.14
CA GLU A 346 6.95 -9.75 20.85
C GLU A 346 7.92 -10.22 19.76
N LYS A 347 8.16 -9.39 18.75
CA LYS A 347 9.08 -9.71 17.66
C LYS A 347 10.53 -9.72 18.13
N GLU A 348 10.96 -8.68 18.85
CA GLU A 348 12.35 -8.54 19.29
C GLU A 348 12.72 -9.54 20.40
N LEU A 349 11.78 -9.88 21.28
CA LEU A 349 11.98 -10.81 22.40
C LEU A 349 11.49 -12.23 22.11
N CYS A 350 11.21 -12.56 20.85
CA CYS A 350 10.72 -13.88 20.43
C CYS A 350 9.49 -14.37 21.24
N GLY A 351 8.61 -13.45 21.63
CA GLY A 351 7.40 -13.71 22.40
C GLY A 351 7.58 -13.76 23.93
N ASP A 352 8.82 -13.76 24.45
CA ASP A 352 9.08 -13.85 25.89
C ASP A 352 9.05 -12.48 26.58
N LEU A 353 7.85 -11.89 26.67
CA LEU A 353 7.62 -10.62 27.36
C LEU A 353 7.82 -10.72 28.89
N GLY A 354 7.91 -11.94 29.44
CA GLY A 354 8.07 -12.17 30.88
C GLY A 354 9.43 -11.74 31.42
N ARG A 355 10.45 -11.65 30.56
CA ARG A 355 11.79 -11.18 30.93
C ARG A 355 11.86 -9.68 31.18
N ILE A 356 10.88 -8.92 30.72
CA ILE A 356 10.90 -7.47 30.83
C ILE A 356 10.74 -7.08 32.31
N SER A 357 11.69 -6.31 32.83
CA SER A 357 11.68 -5.79 34.20
C SER A 357 11.08 -4.37 34.28
N LYS A 358 11.29 -3.57 33.23
CA LYS A 358 10.94 -2.15 33.15
C LYS A 358 10.83 -1.72 31.69
N ILE A 359 9.89 -0.81 31.43
CA ILE A 359 9.73 -0.13 30.15
C ILE A 359 9.59 1.37 30.40
N LEU A 360 10.27 2.17 29.59
CA LEU A 360 10.07 3.61 29.52
C LEU A 360 9.99 4.05 28.06
N ILE A 361 9.08 4.96 27.78
CA ILE A 361 8.96 5.64 26.50
C ILE A 361 9.55 7.04 26.67
N GLU A 362 10.34 7.47 25.71
CA GLU A 362 10.89 8.82 25.63
C GLU A 362 10.48 9.44 24.29
N GLN A 363 10.17 10.72 24.30
CA GLN A 363 9.97 11.46 23.06
C GLN A 363 11.29 12.11 22.65
N ARG A 364 11.67 11.93 21.39
CA ARG A 364 12.80 12.62 20.75
C ARG A 364 12.28 13.33 19.51
N GLU A 365 11.97 14.62 19.66
CA GLU A 365 11.31 15.42 18.62
C GLU A 365 10.01 14.75 18.13
N LYS A 366 9.99 14.25 16.89
CA LYS A 366 8.85 13.55 16.26
C LYS A 366 8.84 12.03 16.49
N ASP A 367 9.92 11.48 17.03
CA ASP A 367 10.08 10.05 17.26
C ASP A 367 9.77 9.69 18.71
N LEU A 368 9.33 8.45 18.92
CA LEU A 368 9.28 7.85 20.25
C LEU A 368 10.38 6.79 20.35
N VAL A 369 11.00 6.67 21.52
CA VAL A 369 12.01 5.63 21.80
C VAL A 369 11.48 4.78 22.95
N LEU A 370 11.34 3.49 22.69
CA LEU A 370 10.93 2.51 23.67
C LEU A 370 12.19 1.88 24.27
N ASN A 371 12.48 2.23 25.53
CA ASN A 371 13.59 1.70 26.30
C ASN A 371 13.10 0.54 27.17
N VAL A 372 13.79 -0.60 27.07
CA VAL A 372 13.42 -1.86 27.71
C VAL A 372 14.59 -2.36 28.54
N TRP A 373 14.29 -2.79 29.76
CA TRP A 373 15.22 -3.53 30.62
C TRP A 373 14.66 -4.93 30.85
N THR A 374 15.57 -5.89 30.93
CA THR A 374 15.29 -7.31 31.10
C THR A 374 15.87 -7.82 32.42
N THR A 375 15.47 -9.03 32.81
CA THR A 375 15.92 -9.72 34.05
C THR A 375 16.89 -10.84 33.78
#